data_AF-A0A7X2NJZ5-F1
#
_entry.id   AF-A0A7X2NJZ5-F1
#
_cell.length_a   1.000
_cell.length_b   1.000
_cell.length_c   1.000
_cell.angle_alpha   90.00
_cell.angle_beta   90.00
_cell.angle_gamma   90.00
#
_symmetry.space_group_name_H-M   'P 1'
#
loop_
_entity.id
_entity.type
_entity.pdbx_description
1 polymer ?
#
loop_
_entity_poly.entity_id
_entity_poly.type
_entity_poly.pdbx_seq_one_letter_code
_entity_poly.pdbx_strand_id
1 'polypeptide(L)'
;MSDIRKWDEVNGVDEAPGHLAAFLESATDSYAILQLRRTDDTLYERFESYASLQRQGKEPDIDHYEVVYHGELPKVPDTPEAVMAQLEAFYVQFNTARPEDFRGHSLSVSDIVALKVGGVVSCHYVDSIGFKELENFALRENYLKNAEMAMEDDYNSIDGIINNGRKDEPETERHSVLDALKALSGAEQTKRRPPQKQAGRDER
;
A
#
# COMPACT_ATOMS: atom_id res chain seq x y z
N MET A 1 43.65 -14.65 -7.09
CA MET A 1 42.52 -15.51 -6.72
C MET A 1 41.97 -14.89 -5.45
N SER A 2 41.14 -13.86 -5.62
CA SER A 2 39.68 -13.88 -5.38
C SER A 2 39.42 -13.73 -3.87
N ASP A 3 38.71 -12.72 -3.38
CA ASP A 3 37.28 -12.59 -3.61
C ASP A 3 36.79 -11.15 -3.70
N ILE A 4 36.12 -10.85 -4.82
CA ILE A 4 35.21 -9.72 -4.99
C ILE A 4 33.89 -10.15 -4.36
N ARG A 5 33.52 -9.54 -3.23
CA ARG A 5 32.15 -9.63 -2.71
C ARG A 5 31.28 -8.72 -3.57
N LYS A 6 30.48 -9.35 -4.41
CA LYS A 6 29.44 -8.69 -5.19
C LYS A 6 28.44 -8.05 -4.24
N TRP A 7 28.16 -6.79 -4.51
CA TRP A 7 27.02 -6.05 -4.01
C TRP A 7 25.75 -6.72 -4.55
N ASP A 8 24.85 -7.09 -3.65
CA ASP A 8 23.48 -7.49 -4.00
C ASP A 8 22.58 -6.26 -3.84
N GLU A 9 22.44 -5.52 -4.93
CA GLU A 9 21.28 -4.67 -5.21
C GLU A 9 20.08 -5.58 -5.49
N VAL A 10 19.30 -5.95 -4.47
CA VAL A 10 17.91 -6.37 -4.69
C VAL A 10 17.10 -6.24 -3.41
N ASN A 11 16.10 -5.36 -3.49
CA ASN A 11 15.04 -5.09 -2.50
C ASN A 11 15.39 -4.11 -1.37
N GLY A 12 15.40 -2.82 -1.70
CA GLY A 12 15.18 -1.74 -0.74
C GLY A 12 13.72 -1.71 -0.25
N VAL A 13 13.27 -2.81 0.35
CA VAL A 13 11.95 -2.97 0.95
C VAL A 13 12.17 -3.41 2.39
N ASP A 14 12.62 -2.49 3.27
CA ASP A 14 12.42 -2.67 4.73
C ASP A 14 12.75 -1.46 5.63
N GLU A 15 13.13 -0.28 5.12
CA GLU A 15 13.34 0.90 6.00
C GLU A 15 12.15 1.89 5.99
N ALA A 16 11.30 1.85 4.96
CA ALA A 16 10.19 2.79 4.78
C ALA A 16 9.11 2.78 5.90
N PRO A 17 8.64 1.64 6.44
CA PRO A 17 7.67 1.67 7.54
C PRO A 17 8.30 2.14 8.86
N GLY A 18 9.61 1.91 9.05
CA GLY A 18 10.32 2.27 10.28
C GLY A 18 10.41 3.78 10.50
N HIS A 19 10.74 4.55 9.47
CA HIS A 19 10.90 6.00 9.60
C HIS A 19 9.59 6.74 9.91
N LEU A 20 8.49 6.35 9.27
CA LEU A 20 7.18 6.95 9.54
C LEU A 20 6.70 6.61 10.97
N ALA A 21 6.81 5.34 11.37
CA ALA A 21 6.49 4.91 12.73
C ALA A 21 7.34 5.66 13.77
N ALA A 22 8.66 5.69 13.58
CA ALA A 22 9.58 6.38 14.46
C ALA A 22 9.27 7.87 14.59
N PHE A 23 8.90 8.54 13.50
CA PHE A 23 8.46 9.93 13.51
C PHE A 23 7.13 10.13 14.27
N LEU A 24 6.12 9.29 13.99
CA LEU A 24 4.80 9.43 14.61
C LEU A 24 4.81 9.07 16.11
N GLU A 25 5.65 8.12 16.51
CA GLU A 25 5.77 7.60 17.87
C GLU A 25 6.83 8.32 18.73
N SER A 26 7.63 9.22 18.14
CA SER A 26 8.63 10.00 18.88
C SER A 26 8.04 10.68 20.13
N ALA A 27 8.74 10.63 21.27
CA ALA A 27 8.28 11.31 22.48
C ALA A 27 8.48 12.83 22.43
N THR A 28 9.42 13.27 21.60
CA THR A 28 9.85 14.66 21.43
C THR A 28 9.25 15.29 20.18
N ASP A 29 9.31 16.62 20.11
CA ASP A 29 8.99 17.34 18.89
C ASP A 29 10.02 16.99 17.81
N SER A 30 9.55 16.64 16.63
CA SER A 30 10.36 16.07 15.57
C SER A 30 9.92 16.57 14.20
N TYR A 31 10.76 16.36 13.20
CA TYR A 31 10.44 16.60 11.80
C TYR A 31 10.73 15.35 10.97
N ALA A 32 10.09 15.27 9.81
CA ALA A 32 10.34 14.24 8.81
C ALA A 32 10.41 14.85 7.42
N ILE A 33 11.24 14.26 6.56
CA ILE A 33 11.36 14.59 5.14
C ILE A 33 10.69 13.48 4.34
N LEU A 34 9.73 13.87 3.52
CA LEU A 34 8.96 12.98 2.66
C LEU A 34 9.28 13.29 1.21
N GLN A 35 9.57 12.27 0.43
CA GLN A 35 9.88 12.39 -1.00
C GLN A 35 8.97 11.45 -1.80
N LEU A 36 8.65 11.85 -3.03
CA LEU A 36 7.87 11.01 -3.93
C LEU A 36 8.65 9.73 -4.27
N ARG A 37 7.99 8.59 -4.14
CA ARG A 37 8.56 7.29 -4.53
C ARG A 37 8.94 7.29 -6.00
N ARG A 38 10.00 6.56 -6.34
CA ARG A 38 10.49 6.49 -7.72
C ARG A 38 9.73 5.47 -8.58
N THR A 39 8.43 5.69 -8.77
CA THR A 39 7.55 4.86 -9.62
C THR A 39 7.07 5.63 -10.86
N ASP A 40 6.38 4.93 -11.78
CA ASP A 40 5.78 5.57 -12.97
C ASP A 40 4.59 6.48 -12.59
N ASP A 41 3.88 6.16 -11.52
CA ASP A 41 2.68 6.90 -11.06
C ASP A 41 3.00 8.34 -10.64
N THR A 42 4.19 8.57 -10.07
CA THR A 42 4.61 9.88 -9.57
C THR A 42 5.34 10.74 -10.61
N LEU A 43 5.53 10.24 -11.84
CA LEU A 43 6.29 10.96 -12.88
C LEU A 43 5.77 12.36 -13.17
N TYR A 44 4.45 12.53 -13.16
CA TYR A 44 3.79 13.80 -13.42
C TYR A 44 3.60 14.67 -12.18
N GLU A 45 4.04 14.20 -11.01
CA GLU A 45 3.95 14.94 -9.74
C GLU A 45 5.31 15.50 -9.32
N ARG A 46 6.40 14.87 -9.77
CA ARG A 46 7.76 15.30 -9.47
C ARG A 46 8.03 16.70 -10.03
N PHE A 47 8.54 17.56 -9.15
CA PHE A 47 8.90 18.94 -9.45
C PHE A 47 7.73 19.82 -9.94
N GLU A 48 6.50 19.35 -9.80
CA GLU A 48 5.33 20.18 -10.08
C GLU A 48 5.07 21.15 -8.93
N SER A 49 4.63 22.37 -9.23
CA SER A 49 4.18 23.28 -8.18
C SER A 49 2.79 22.88 -7.66
N TYR A 50 2.45 23.29 -6.45
CA TYR A 50 1.12 23.03 -5.89
C TYR A 50 0.01 23.58 -6.79
N ALA A 51 0.19 24.81 -7.28
CA ALA A 51 -0.73 25.44 -8.23
C ALA A 51 -0.86 24.70 -9.56
N SER A 52 0.19 23.97 -9.99
CA SER A 52 0.15 23.16 -11.20
C SER A 52 -0.61 21.85 -11.00
N LEU A 53 -0.40 21.18 -9.87
CA LEU A 53 -1.19 20.00 -9.47
C LEU A 53 -2.68 20.36 -9.42
N GLN A 54 -3.04 21.48 -8.78
CA GLN A 54 -4.43 21.93 -8.71
C GLN A 54 -5.05 22.21 -10.08
N ARG A 55 -4.28 22.78 -11.03
CA ARG A 55 -4.74 22.98 -12.41
C ARG A 55 -5.04 21.67 -13.15
N GLN A 56 -4.39 20.59 -12.74
CA GLN A 56 -4.63 19.23 -13.26
C GLN A 56 -5.75 18.50 -12.49
N GLY A 57 -6.34 19.14 -11.47
CA GLY A 57 -7.33 18.51 -10.59
C GLY A 57 -6.71 17.46 -9.65
N LYS A 58 -5.42 17.58 -9.35
CA LYS A 58 -4.66 16.70 -8.46
C LYS A 58 -4.28 17.41 -7.18
N GLU A 59 -4.07 16.63 -6.13
CA GLU A 59 -3.46 17.05 -4.87
C GLU A 59 -2.36 16.04 -4.49
N PRO A 60 -1.38 16.42 -3.65
CA PRO A 60 -0.39 15.47 -3.15
C PRO A 60 -1.07 14.28 -2.45
N ASP A 61 -0.84 13.08 -2.95
CA ASP A 61 -1.34 11.84 -2.34
C ASP A 61 -0.27 11.25 -1.45
N ILE A 62 -0.59 11.03 -0.18
CA ILE A 62 0.32 10.46 0.81
C ILE A 62 0.86 9.08 0.44
N ASP A 63 0.08 8.24 -0.25
CA ASP A 63 0.50 6.89 -0.65
C ASP A 63 1.65 6.92 -1.67
N HIS A 64 1.83 8.05 -2.36
CA HIS A 64 2.91 8.28 -3.32
C HIS A 64 4.23 8.68 -2.64
N TYR A 65 4.21 9.01 -1.35
CA TYR A 65 5.40 9.45 -0.61
C TYR A 65 6.03 8.30 0.19
N GLU A 66 7.31 8.49 0.52
CA GLU A 66 8.04 7.73 1.51
C GLU A 66 8.76 8.69 2.47
N VAL A 67 8.86 8.31 3.75
CA VAL A 67 9.66 9.06 4.71
C VAL A 67 11.12 8.65 4.56
N VAL A 68 11.93 9.56 4.00
CA VAL A 68 13.36 9.30 3.73
C VAL A 68 14.27 9.72 4.88
N TYR A 69 13.74 10.47 5.85
CA TYR A 69 14.49 10.96 7.00
C TYR A 69 13.56 11.45 8.11
N HIS A 70 13.99 11.33 9.36
CA HIS A 70 13.38 12.02 10.50
C HIS A 70 14.44 12.48 11.49
N GLY A 71 14.13 13.50 12.28
CA GLY A 71 15.02 14.02 13.31
C GLY A 71 14.28 14.83 14.37
N GLU A 72 14.96 15.15 15.46
CA GLU A 72 14.41 16.02 16.50
C GLU A 72 14.39 17.49 16.05
N LEU A 73 13.35 18.22 16.44
CA LEU A 73 13.28 19.66 16.21
C LEU A 73 14.24 20.39 17.17
N PRO A 74 15.23 21.17 16.67
CA PRO A 74 16.17 21.87 17.54
C PRO A 74 15.49 22.93 18.42
N LYS A 75 14.45 23.56 17.86
CA LYS A 75 13.61 24.55 18.54
C LYS A 75 12.19 24.39 18.05
N VAL A 76 11.24 24.40 18.99
CA VAL A 76 9.81 24.36 18.66
C VAL A 76 9.39 25.73 18.11
N PRO A 77 8.87 25.81 16.88
CA PRO A 77 8.31 27.04 16.35
C PRO A 77 6.94 27.31 17.00
N ASP A 78 6.78 28.51 17.55
CA ASP A 78 5.58 28.94 18.30
C ASP A 78 4.73 29.96 17.55
N THR A 79 5.22 30.51 16.44
CA THR A 79 4.47 31.40 15.54
C THR A 79 4.55 30.93 14.09
N PRO A 80 3.60 31.34 13.22
CA PRO A 80 3.65 31.01 11.79
C PRO A 80 4.97 31.44 11.12
N GLU A 81 5.51 32.60 11.50
CA GLU A 81 6.78 33.10 10.97
C GLU A 81 7.96 32.23 11.42
N ALA A 82 7.92 31.74 12.66
CA ALA A 82 8.92 30.80 13.17
C ALA A 82 8.85 29.44 12.46
N VAL A 83 7.64 28.97 12.14
CA VAL A 83 7.44 27.75 11.32
C VAL A 83 8.08 27.95 9.95
N MET A 84 7.77 29.04 9.26
CA MET A 84 8.35 29.34 7.94
C MET A 84 9.87 29.46 8.00
N ALA A 85 10.43 30.15 8.98
CA ALA A 85 11.88 30.25 9.16
C ALA A 85 12.54 28.88 9.41
N GLN A 86 11.86 28.00 10.14
CA GLN A 86 12.33 26.64 10.40
C GLN A 86 12.30 25.79 9.12
N LEU A 87 11.27 25.91 8.30
CA LEU A 87 11.17 25.24 7.00
C LEU A 87 12.27 25.70 6.03
N GLU A 88 12.52 27.01 5.95
CA GLU A 88 13.63 27.59 5.17
C GLU A 88 14.99 27.07 5.67
N ALA A 89 15.18 26.96 6.99
CA ALA A 89 16.40 26.41 7.56
C ALA A 89 16.61 24.94 7.14
N PHE A 90 15.56 24.13 7.13
CA PHE A 90 15.62 22.76 6.61
C PHE A 90 15.96 22.73 5.13
N TYR A 91 15.36 23.60 4.31
CA TYR A 91 15.70 23.68 2.89
C TYR A 91 17.18 23.97 2.66
N VAL A 92 17.78 24.88 3.43
CA VAL A 92 19.21 25.16 3.36
C VAL A 92 20.04 23.96 3.83
N GLN A 93 19.67 23.35 4.96
CA GLN A 93 20.38 22.21 5.55
C GLN A 93 20.41 21.01 4.60
N PHE A 94 19.25 20.57 4.10
CA PHE A 94 19.15 19.39 3.22
C PHE A 94 19.68 19.62 1.79
N ASN A 95 20.08 20.85 1.46
CA ASN A 95 20.75 21.16 0.19
C ASN A 95 22.25 21.45 0.32
N THR A 96 22.70 21.98 1.45
CA THR A 96 24.10 22.45 1.61
C THR A 96 24.89 21.63 2.62
N ALA A 97 24.24 21.15 3.69
CA ALA A 97 24.86 20.48 4.82
C ALA A 97 24.01 19.27 5.23
N ARG A 98 23.84 18.33 4.29
CA ARG A 98 23.02 17.12 4.49
C ARG A 98 23.58 16.26 5.63
N PRO A 99 22.72 15.72 6.52
CA PRO A 99 23.12 14.72 7.51
C PRO A 99 23.83 13.53 6.85
N GLU A 100 24.78 12.89 7.54
CA GLU A 100 25.58 11.78 6.99
C GLU A 100 24.75 10.52 6.69
N ASP A 101 23.70 10.32 7.47
CA ASP A 101 22.72 9.24 7.38
C ASP A 101 21.54 9.58 6.46
N PHE A 102 21.47 10.78 5.91
CA PHE A 102 20.44 11.13 4.93
C PHE A 102 20.63 10.35 3.62
N ARG A 103 19.60 9.61 3.21
CA ARG A 103 19.59 8.78 2.00
C ARG A 103 18.65 9.29 0.90
N GLY A 104 17.85 10.30 1.20
CA GLY A 104 17.02 11.00 0.22
C GLY A 104 17.81 11.86 -0.77
N HIS A 105 17.10 12.44 -1.74
CA HIS A 105 17.68 13.47 -2.61
C HIS A 105 17.63 14.86 -1.97
N SER A 106 18.32 15.82 -2.59
CA SER A 106 18.20 17.24 -2.25
C SER A 106 16.75 17.67 -2.13
N LEU A 107 16.43 18.45 -1.10
CA LEU A 107 15.08 18.96 -0.88
C LEU A 107 14.68 19.91 -2.02
N SER A 108 13.54 19.64 -2.64
CA SER A 108 13.12 20.24 -3.91
C SER A 108 11.61 20.37 -4.00
N VAL A 109 11.13 21.10 -5.00
CA VAL A 109 9.69 21.21 -5.32
C VAL A 109 9.09 19.81 -5.41
N SER A 110 7.89 19.61 -4.87
CA SER A 110 7.18 18.33 -4.71
C SER A 110 7.50 17.50 -3.47
N ASP A 111 8.58 17.82 -2.76
CA ASP A 111 8.86 17.19 -1.46
C ASP A 111 7.95 17.77 -0.36
N ILE A 112 7.84 17.04 0.76
CA ILE A 112 7.06 17.47 1.92
C ILE A 112 7.94 17.44 3.17
N VAL A 113 7.85 18.50 3.96
CA VAL A 113 8.42 18.57 5.32
C VAL A 113 7.28 18.43 6.31
N ALA A 114 7.29 17.35 7.09
CA ALA A 114 6.32 17.15 8.17
C ALA A 114 6.92 17.62 9.49
N LEU A 115 6.17 18.42 10.24
CA LEU A 115 6.55 18.88 11.59
C LEU A 115 5.58 18.29 12.60
N LYS A 116 6.12 17.66 13.65
CA LYS A 116 5.38 17.18 14.80
C LYS A 116 5.70 18.05 16.01
N VAL A 117 4.72 18.84 16.44
CA VAL A 117 4.83 19.76 17.56
C VAL A 117 3.70 19.51 18.54
N GLY A 118 4.02 19.20 19.79
CA GLY A 118 3.01 18.89 20.82
C GLY A 118 2.10 17.71 20.47
N GLY A 119 2.61 16.75 19.68
CA GLY A 119 1.86 15.61 19.17
C GLY A 119 0.98 15.88 17.95
N VAL A 120 0.87 17.14 17.51
CA VAL A 120 0.15 17.54 16.29
C VAL A 120 1.12 17.51 15.10
N VAL A 121 0.71 16.87 14.01
CA VAL A 121 1.50 16.80 12.77
C VAL A 121 0.94 17.79 11.75
N SER A 122 1.80 18.65 11.22
CA SER A 122 1.52 19.54 10.08
C SER A 122 2.44 19.17 8.92
N CYS A 123 1.94 19.29 7.69
CA CYS A 123 2.68 18.91 6.48
C CYS A 123 2.84 20.12 5.56
N HIS A 124 4.08 20.37 5.14
CA HIS A 124 4.44 21.56 4.36
C HIS A 124 5.06 21.12 3.05
N TYR A 125 4.32 21.34 1.97
CA TYR A 125 4.76 21.07 0.60
C TYR A 125 5.79 22.11 0.17
N VAL A 126 6.92 21.65 -0.36
CA VAL A 126 7.93 22.52 -0.98
C VAL A 126 7.39 22.96 -2.34
N ASP A 127 7.05 24.24 -2.45
CA ASP A 127 6.53 24.81 -3.68
C ASP A 127 7.64 25.57 -4.43
N SER A 128 7.35 25.99 -5.65
CA SER A 128 8.21 26.84 -6.48
C SER A 128 8.66 28.13 -5.78
N ILE A 129 7.87 28.64 -4.83
CA ILE A 129 8.20 29.78 -3.98
C ILE A 129 7.73 29.45 -2.56
N GLY A 130 8.69 29.14 -1.68
CA GLY A 130 8.42 28.87 -0.27
C GLY A 130 7.68 27.55 -0.04
N PHE A 131 6.78 27.55 0.95
CA PHE A 131 6.10 26.36 1.42
C PHE A 131 4.58 26.55 1.44
N LYS A 132 3.87 25.46 1.16
CA LYS A 132 2.41 25.40 1.21
C LYS A 132 1.98 24.36 2.24
N GLU A 133 1.30 24.78 3.30
CA GLU A 133 0.70 23.86 4.26
C GLU A 133 -0.42 23.05 3.60
N LEU A 134 -0.43 21.75 3.88
CA LEU A 134 -1.41 20.77 3.40
C LEU A 134 -2.39 20.42 4.52
N GLU A 135 -3.56 21.06 4.53
CA GLU A 135 -4.55 20.96 5.62
C GLU A 135 -5.13 19.55 5.81
N ASN A 136 -5.27 18.77 4.74
CA ASN A 136 -5.91 17.44 4.76
C ASN A 136 -4.93 16.28 4.51
N PHE A 137 -3.63 16.50 4.70
CA PHE A 137 -2.62 15.46 4.46
C PHE A 137 -2.45 14.58 5.70
N ALA A 138 -3.30 13.56 5.83
CA ALA A 138 -3.45 12.75 7.04
C ALA A 138 -2.40 11.63 7.19
N LEU A 139 -1.19 12.00 7.64
CA LEU A 139 -0.09 11.04 7.89
C LEU A 139 -0.44 9.90 8.84
N ARG A 140 -1.12 10.21 9.95
CA ARG A 140 -1.44 9.22 10.98
C ARG A 140 -2.54 8.25 10.55
N GLU A 141 -3.54 8.73 9.81
CA GLU A 141 -4.65 7.91 9.33
C GLU A 141 -4.16 6.91 8.28
N ASN A 142 -3.30 7.36 7.37
CA ASN A 142 -2.66 6.49 6.39
C ASN A 142 -1.79 5.40 7.04
N TYR A 143 -0.99 5.78 8.05
CA TYR A 143 -0.20 4.82 8.82
C TYR A 143 -1.06 3.71 9.45
N LEU A 144 -2.18 4.09 10.10
CA LEU A 144 -3.07 3.13 10.72
C LEU A 144 -3.72 2.20 9.68
N LYS A 145 -4.20 2.76 8.57
CA LYS A 145 -4.77 1.98 7.46
C LYS A 145 -3.76 0.96 6.90
N ASN A 146 -2.51 1.37 6.71
CA ASN A 146 -1.45 0.50 6.20
C ASN A 146 -1.07 -0.59 7.22
N ALA A 147 -1.04 -0.26 8.51
CA ALA A 147 -0.80 -1.23 9.57
C ALA A 147 -1.94 -2.27 9.67
N GLU A 148 -3.19 -1.84 9.49
CA GLU A 148 -4.36 -2.74 9.45
C GLU A 148 -4.30 -3.67 8.24
N MET A 149 -4.04 -3.15 7.03
CA MET A 149 -3.93 -3.97 5.81
C MET A 149 -2.79 -5.00 5.92
N ALA A 150 -1.64 -4.63 6.49
CA ALA A 150 -0.52 -5.56 6.67
C ALA A 150 -0.85 -6.71 7.64
N MET A 151 -1.64 -6.47 8.69
CA MET A 151 -2.07 -7.52 9.61
C MET A 151 -3.09 -8.50 8.98
N GLU A 152 -3.91 -8.05 8.01
CA GLU A 152 -4.86 -8.90 7.30
C GLU A 152 -4.18 -9.88 6.33
N ASP A 153 -3.12 -9.43 5.63
CA ASP A 153 -2.36 -10.28 4.68
C ASP A 153 -1.66 -11.45 5.39
N ASP A 154 -1.10 -11.21 6.58
CA ASP A 154 -0.44 -12.26 7.38
C ASP A 154 -1.42 -13.31 7.94
N TYR A 155 -2.68 -12.93 8.16
CA TYR A 155 -3.71 -13.84 8.69
C TYR A 155 -4.19 -14.86 7.64
N ASN A 156 -4.12 -14.53 6.35
CA ASN A 156 -4.43 -15.46 5.25
C ASN A 156 -3.34 -16.53 5.01
N SER A 157 -2.21 -16.45 5.71
CA SER A 157 -1.10 -17.42 5.61
C SER A 157 -1.09 -18.47 6.73
N ILE A 158 -2.07 -18.45 7.65
CA ILE A 158 -2.31 -19.52 8.64
C ILE A 158 -3.49 -20.38 8.18
N ASP A 159 -3.29 -21.16 7.12
CA ASP A 159 -3.79 -22.54 7.15
C ASP A 159 -2.68 -23.45 6.65
N GLY A 160 -1.89 -23.91 7.61
CA GLY A 160 -0.82 -24.88 7.42
C GLY A 160 -1.35 -26.26 7.04
N ILE A 161 -2.03 -26.39 5.90
CA ILE A 161 -2.09 -27.67 5.20
C ILE A 161 -0.74 -27.87 4.52
N ILE A 162 0.17 -28.43 5.31
CA ILE A 162 1.47 -28.93 4.90
C ILE A 162 1.22 -30.09 3.92
N ASN A 163 1.08 -29.82 2.62
CA ASN A 163 1.14 -30.86 1.60
C ASN A 163 2.61 -31.23 1.35
N ASN A 164 3.24 -31.88 2.33
CA ASN A 164 4.43 -32.68 2.09
C ASN A 164 4.07 -34.16 2.26
N GLY A 165 3.40 -34.70 1.26
CA GLY A 165 3.26 -36.13 1.03
C GLY A 165 3.75 -36.44 -0.38
N ARG A 166 4.91 -37.08 -0.50
CA ARG A 166 5.35 -37.71 -1.76
C ARG A 166 4.23 -38.61 -2.28
N LYS A 167 3.86 -38.47 -3.55
CA LYS A 167 3.48 -39.63 -4.35
C LYS A 167 3.50 -39.31 -5.85
N ASP A 168 4.47 -39.91 -6.53
CA ASP A 168 4.38 -40.22 -7.96
C ASP A 168 3.06 -40.96 -8.22
N GLU A 169 2.07 -40.31 -8.82
CA GLU A 169 0.95 -40.98 -9.47
C GLU A 169 0.54 -40.20 -10.74
N PRO A 170 0.37 -40.89 -11.90
CA PRO A 170 0.14 -40.23 -13.18
C PRO A 170 -1.29 -39.67 -13.29
N GLU A 171 -1.40 -38.60 -14.09
CA GLU A 171 -2.63 -37.90 -14.44
C GLU A 171 -3.74 -38.89 -14.83
N THR A 172 -4.70 -39.10 -13.92
CA THR A 172 -5.92 -39.84 -14.24
C THR A 172 -6.95 -38.84 -14.71
N GLU A 173 -7.32 -38.92 -15.98
CA GLU A 173 -8.33 -38.09 -16.64
C GLU A 173 -9.61 -38.02 -15.77
N ARG A 174 -9.95 -36.81 -15.33
CA ARG A 174 -11.18 -36.57 -14.55
C ARG A 174 -12.38 -36.68 -15.50
N HIS A 175 -13.08 -37.81 -15.44
CA HIS A 175 -14.35 -38.00 -16.13
C HIS A 175 -15.42 -37.03 -15.60
N SER A 176 -16.21 -36.48 -16.52
CA SER A 176 -17.27 -35.51 -16.22
C SER A 176 -18.42 -36.15 -15.46
N VAL A 177 -18.88 -35.48 -14.40
CA VAL A 177 -20.03 -35.88 -13.57
C VAL A 177 -21.33 -35.98 -14.40
N LEU A 178 -21.38 -35.31 -15.55
CA LEU A 178 -22.51 -35.37 -16.49
C LEU A 178 -22.68 -36.75 -17.16
N ASP A 179 -21.59 -37.48 -17.39
CA ASP A 179 -21.65 -38.81 -18.01
C ASP A 179 -22.18 -39.87 -17.02
N ALA A 180 -21.85 -39.72 -15.74
CA ALA A 180 -22.35 -40.59 -14.68
C ALA A 180 -23.87 -40.46 -14.46
N LEU A 181 -24.43 -39.24 -14.61
CA LEU A 181 -25.86 -38.98 -14.43
C LEU A 181 -26.72 -39.49 -15.60
N LYS A 182 -26.19 -39.52 -16.83
CA LYS A 182 -26.88 -40.10 -17.98
C LYS A 182 -27.01 -41.62 -17.89
N ALA A 183 -26.03 -42.30 -17.30
CA ALA A 183 -26.05 -43.76 -17.13
C ALA A 183 -27.08 -44.25 -16.10
N LEU A 184 -27.50 -43.39 -15.15
CA LEU A 184 -28.46 -43.72 -14.10
C LEU A 184 -29.93 -43.55 -14.53
N SER A 185 -30.21 -42.82 -15.61
CA SER A 185 -31.60 -42.47 -16.01
C SER A 185 -32.18 -43.35 -17.12
N GLY A 186 -31.52 -44.44 -17.51
CA GLY A 186 -31.98 -45.31 -18.59
C GLY A 186 -31.70 -46.79 -18.39
N ALA A 187 -32.49 -47.48 -17.55
CA ALA A 187 -33.03 -48.83 -17.83
C ALA A 187 -33.64 -49.52 -16.58
N GLU A 188 -34.97 -49.62 -16.55
CA GLU A 188 -35.69 -50.81 -16.03
C GLU A 188 -37.06 -50.85 -16.77
N GLN A 189 -37.12 -51.43 -17.97
CA GLN A 189 -37.48 -52.81 -18.33
C GLN A 189 -38.92 -53.29 -17.98
N THR A 190 -39.78 -53.19 -19.01
CA THR A 190 -40.66 -54.26 -19.58
C THR A 190 -41.66 -55.10 -18.75
N LYS A 191 -42.95 -54.90 -19.11
CA LYS A 191 -44.07 -55.84 -19.43
C LYS A 191 -44.57 -56.86 -18.38
N ARG A 192 -45.82 -56.66 -17.91
CA ARG A 192 -46.88 -57.71 -17.76
C ARG A 192 -48.28 -57.14 -18.11
N ARG A 193 -49.12 -57.94 -18.78
CA ARG A 193 -50.46 -57.62 -19.36
C ARG A 193 -51.63 -58.09 -18.43
N PRO A 194 -52.93 -57.79 -18.72
CA PRO A 194 -53.94 -57.22 -17.80
C PRO A 194 -54.92 -58.26 -17.17
N PRO A 195 -55.90 -57.85 -16.32
CA PRO A 195 -57.29 -57.72 -16.84
C PRO A 195 -58.25 -56.69 -16.16
N GLN A 196 -59.17 -56.21 -17.02
CA GLN A 196 -60.61 -55.87 -16.87
C GLN A 196 -61.23 -54.74 -16.01
N LYS A 197 -62.06 -53.98 -16.76
CA LYS A 197 -63.37 -53.34 -16.48
C LYS A 197 -63.42 -51.96 -15.81
N GLN A 198 -63.77 -50.96 -16.61
CA GLN A 198 -64.78 -49.95 -16.27
C GLN A 198 -65.53 -49.62 -17.58
N ALA A 199 -66.82 -49.97 -17.63
CA ALA A 199 -67.93 -49.06 -17.36
C ALA A 199 -68.11 -48.08 -18.53
N GLY A 200 -69.05 -48.41 -19.40
CA GLY A 200 -69.55 -47.45 -20.37
C GLY A 200 -70.31 -46.32 -19.66
N ARG A 201 -70.34 -45.15 -20.31
CA ARG A 201 -71.60 -44.46 -20.55
C ARG A 201 -71.38 -43.42 -21.63
N ASP A 202 -72.11 -43.63 -22.72
CA ASP A 202 -72.40 -42.67 -23.77
C ASP A 202 -72.88 -41.33 -23.24
N GLU A 203 -72.50 -40.32 -24.01
CA GLU A 203 -73.17 -39.05 -24.20
C GLU A 203 -74.69 -39.18 -24.17
N ARG A 204 -75.33 -38.30 -23.41
CA ARG A 204 -76.51 -37.55 -23.84
C ARG A 204 -76.51 -36.19 -23.17
#